data_AF-A0A7F8QE40-F1
#
_entry.id   AF-A0A7F8QE40-F1
#
_cell.length_a   1.000
_cell.length_b   1.000
_cell.length_c   1.000
_cell.angle_alpha   90.00
_cell.angle_beta   90.00
_cell.angle_gamma   90.00
#
_symmetry.space_group_name_H-M   'P 1'
#
loop_
_entity.id
_entity.type
_entity.pdbx_description
1 polymer ?
#
loop_
_entity_poly.entity_id
_entity_poly.type
_entity_poly.pdbx_seq_one_letter_code
_entity_poly.pdbx_strand_id
1 'polypeptide(L)'
;MSLSHEFERPLSPKAVKGFETTPLTKNYYTVVLQNILDTEKDYAKELQSLLVTYLRPLQSNNNLSTVEFTSLLGNFEEVCSFQQTLCQALEECSKFPENQHKVGGCLLNLMPHFKSMYLAYCANHPSAVNVLTQHR
;
A
#
# COMPACT_ATOMS: atom_id res chain seq x y z
N MET A 1 2.28 -40.77 43.39
CA MET A 1 0.80 -40.78 43.23
C MET A 1 0.45 -39.66 42.29
N SER A 2 -0.10 -40.04 41.14
CA SER A 2 -0.30 -39.21 39.95
C SER A 2 -1.40 -38.17 40.19
N LEU A 3 -1.08 -36.89 40.00
CA LEU A 3 -2.06 -35.83 39.75
C LEU A 3 -2.24 -35.75 38.23
N SER A 4 -3.19 -36.53 37.72
CA SER A 4 -3.69 -36.41 36.36
C SER A 4 -4.46 -35.10 36.26
N HIS A 5 -3.83 -34.05 35.76
CA HIS A 5 -4.51 -32.84 35.33
C HIS A 5 -5.04 -33.10 33.92
N GLU A 6 -6.32 -33.51 33.83
CA GLU A 6 -7.06 -33.59 32.58
C GLU A 6 -7.11 -32.19 31.96
N PHE A 7 -6.29 -31.98 30.93
CA PHE A 7 -6.42 -30.86 30.02
C PHE A 7 -7.65 -31.14 29.14
N GLU A 8 -8.79 -30.60 29.56
CA GLU A 8 -10.05 -30.55 28.79
C GLU A 8 -9.75 -30.14 27.35
N ARG A 9 -9.90 -31.10 26.43
CA ARG A 9 -9.83 -30.85 24.99
C ARG A 9 -11.08 -30.03 24.61
N PRO A 10 -10.95 -28.90 23.91
CA PRO A 10 -12.12 -28.18 23.45
C PRO A 10 -12.95 -29.07 22.53
N LEU A 11 -14.21 -29.28 22.91
CA LEU A 11 -15.21 -30.04 22.17
C LEU A 11 -15.42 -29.41 20.79
N SER A 12 -15.14 -30.18 19.74
CA SER A 12 -15.45 -29.84 18.36
C SER A 12 -16.94 -29.50 18.20
N PRO A 13 -17.31 -28.35 17.62
CA PRO A 13 -18.70 -28.09 17.28
C PRO A 13 -19.16 -29.09 16.21
N LYS A 14 -20.20 -29.83 16.56
CA LYS A 14 -20.85 -30.84 15.72
C LYS A 14 -21.23 -30.24 14.36
N ALA A 15 -20.98 -31.03 13.31
CA ALA A 15 -21.38 -30.74 11.94
C ALA A 15 -22.88 -30.39 11.85
N VAL A 16 -23.17 -29.10 11.63
CA VAL A 16 -24.49 -28.66 11.16
C VAL A 16 -24.55 -29.00 9.68
N LYS A 17 -25.38 -30.01 9.36
CA LYS A 17 -25.78 -30.34 8.00
C LYS A 17 -26.56 -29.17 7.40
N GLY A 18 -26.16 -28.75 6.21
CA GLY A 18 -26.96 -27.87 5.34
C GLY A 18 -26.80 -26.39 5.63
N PHE A 19 -25.65 -25.82 5.28
CA PHE A 19 -25.63 -24.42 4.84
C PHE A 19 -25.37 -24.45 3.34
N GLU A 20 -26.43 -24.23 2.56
CA GLU A 20 -26.28 -23.85 1.16
C GLU A 20 -25.29 -22.69 1.13
N THR A 21 -24.10 -22.92 0.55
CA THR A 21 -23.12 -21.85 0.36
C THR A 21 -23.78 -20.81 -0.53
N THR A 22 -24.26 -19.74 0.09
CA THR A 22 -24.83 -18.58 -0.57
C THR A 22 -23.85 -18.14 -1.66
N PRO A 23 -24.26 -17.96 -2.93
CA PRO A 23 -23.36 -17.61 -4.04
C PRO A 23 -22.66 -16.24 -3.86
N LEU A 24 -22.98 -15.51 -2.80
CA LEU A 24 -22.44 -14.19 -2.44
C LEU A 24 -21.00 -14.26 -1.87
N THR A 25 -20.59 -15.36 -1.23
CA THR A 25 -19.25 -15.44 -0.60
C THR A 25 -18.12 -15.72 -1.58
N LYS A 26 -18.41 -16.38 -2.71
CA LYS A 26 -17.42 -16.73 -3.75
C LYS A 26 -16.89 -15.53 -4.53
N ASN A 27 -17.55 -14.37 -4.50
CA ASN A 27 -17.11 -13.17 -5.23
C ASN A 27 -16.50 -12.08 -4.34
N TYR A 28 -16.57 -12.23 -3.01
CA TYR A 28 -16.14 -11.17 -2.09
C TYR A 28 -14.65 -10.88 -2.21
N TYR A 29 -13.83 -11.92 -2.37
CA TYR A 29 -12.38 -11.78 -2.49
C TYR A 29 -11.99 -11.02 -3.76
N THR A 30 -12.57 -11.39 -4.91
CA THR A 30 -12.34 -10.70 -6.18
C THR A 30 -12.78 -9.23 -6.12
N VAL A 31 -13.93 -8.94 -5.51
CA VAL A 31 -14.40 -7.56 -5.31
C VAL A 31 -13.46 -6.75 -4.41
N VAL A 32 -13.01 -7.31 -3.29
CA VAL A 32 -12.07 -6.62 -2.39
C VAL A 32 -10.73 -6.36 -3.08
N LEU A 33 -10.19 -7.35 -3.82
CA LEU A 33 -8.95 -7.18 -4.56
C LEU A 33 -9.09 -6.08 -5.62
N GLN A 34 -10.20 -6.07 -6.36
CA GLN A 34 -10.46 -5.03 -7.35
C GLN A 34 -10.56 -3.64 -6.72
N ASN A 35 -11.26 -3.51 -5.59
CA ASN A 35 -11.34 -2.24 -4.85
C ASN A 35 -9.96 -1.76 -4.38
N ILE A 36 -9.11 -2.66 -3.88
CA ILE A 36 -7.74 -2.31 -3.50
C ILE A 36 -6.99 -1.81 -4.73
N LEU A 37 -7.03 -2.56 -5.83
CA LEU A 37 -6.38 -2.17 -7.08
C LEU A 37 -6.81 -0.81 -7.60
N ASP A 38 -8.11 -0.54 -7.62
CA ASP A 38 -8.66 0.72 -8.10
C ASP A 38 -8.23 1.89 -7.19
N THR A 39 -8.30 1.69 -5.87
CA THR A 39 -7.85 2.69 -4.89
C THR A 39 -6.36 3.00 -5.04
N GLU A 40 -5.52 1.97 -5.17
CA GLU A 40 -4.07 2.13 -5.32
C GLU A 40 -3.71 2.81 -6.65
N LYS A 41 -4.46 2.52 -7.73
CA LYS A 41 -4.30 3.17 -9.03
C LYS A 41 -4.70 4.65 -8.98
N ASP A 42 -5.77 4.99 -8.30
CA ASP A 42 -6.18 6.38 -8.13
C ASP A 42 -5.17 7.16 -7.28
N TYR A 43 -4.67 6.56 -6.20
CA TYR A 43 -3.57 7.14 -5.43
C TYR A 43 -2.30 7.36 -6.28
N ALA A 44 -1.93 6.40 -7.14
CA ALA A 44 -0.80 6.56 -8.07
C ALA A 44 -0.99 7.75 -9.02
N LYS A 45 -2.20 7.95 -9.53
CA LYS A 45 -2.53 9.09 -10.42
C LYS A 45 -2.44 10.41 -9.66
N GLU A 46 -2.93 10.47 -8.43
CA GLU A 46 -2.86 11.67 -7.59
C GLU A 46 -1.40 12.07 -7.31
N LEU A 47 -0.55 11.10 -6.94
CA LEU A 47 0.88 11.34 -6.74
C LEU A 47 1.55 11.86 -8.02
N GLN A 48 1.26 11.23 -9.16
CA GLN A 48 1.81 11.65 -10.44
C GLN A 48 1.34 13.05 -10.84
N SER A 49 0.08 13.38 -10.58
CA SER A 49 -0.48 14.71 -10.80
C SER A 49 0.19 15.75 -9.90
N LEU A 50 0.42 15.44 -8.63
CA LEU A 50 1.13 16.32 -7.70
C LEU A 50 2.55 16.63 -8.21
N LEU A 51 3.27 15.59 -8.67
CA LEU A 51 4.61 15.73 -9.22
C LEU A 51 4.64 16.62 -10.48
N VAL A 52 3.76 16.35 -11.44
CA VAL A 52 3.82 16.97 -12.77
C VAL A 52 3.17 18.35 -12.79
N THR A 53 2.07 18.52 -12.07
CA THR A 53 1.27 19.75 -12.11
C THR A 53 1.82 20.82 -11.18
N TYR A 54 2.47 20.44 -10.07
CA TYR A 54 2.94 21.40 -9.07
C TYR A 54 4.46 21.39 -8.93
N LEU A 55 5.06 20.23 -8.62
CA LEU A 55 6.49 20.16 -8.27
C LEU A 55 7.40 20.47 -9.47
N ARG A 56 7.13 19.93 -10.66
CA ARG A 56 7.93 20.24 -11.86
C ARG A 56 7.85 21.71 -12.31
N PRO A 57 6.67 22.36 -12.35
CA PRO A 57 6.59 23.79 -12.62
C PRO A 57 7.29 24.64 -11.56
N LEU A 58 7.22 24.27 -10.28
CA LEU A 58 7.94 24.94 -9.20
C LEU A 58 9.46 24.93 -9.42
N GLN A 59 10.01 23.80 -9.88
CA GLN A 59 11.43 23.71 -10.27
C GLN A 59 11.78 24.63 -11.44
N SER A 60 10.89 24.69 -12.44
CA SER A 60 11.13 25.41 -13.70
C SER A 60 11.03 26.93 -13.53
N ASN A 61 10.22 27.40 -12.59
CA ASN A 61 9.99 28.83 -12.35
C ASN A 61 11.16 29.50 -11.59
N ASN A 62 12.22 28.77 -11.18
CA ASN A 62 13.38 29.29 -10.43
C ASN A 62 13.05 30.03 -9.12
N ASN A 63 11.86 29.80 -8.55
CA ASN A 63 11.45 30.43 -7.29
C ASN A 63 12.22 29.87 -6.08
N LEU A 64 12.79 28.67 -6.21
CA LEU A 64 13.52 27.96 -5.17
C LEU A 64 14.93 27.66 -5.65
N SER A 65 15.91 27.75 -4.75
CA SER A 65 17.24 27.20 -5.04
C SER A 65 17.16 25.68 -5.23
N THR A 66 18.13 25.10 -5.94
CA THR A 66 18.20 23.64 -6.14
C THR A 66 18.17 22.86 -4.83
N VAL A 67 18.78 23.41 -3.76
CA VAL A 67 18.83 22.78 -2.44
C VAL A 67 17.45 22.79 -1.77
N GLU A 68 16.76 23.94 -1.78
CA GLU A 68 15.41 24.05 -1.23
C GLU A 68 14.41 23.19 -1.99
N PHE A 69 14.51 23.16 -3.32
CA PHE A 69 13.68 22.30 -4.16
C PHE A 69 13.91 20.82 -3.85
N THR A 70 15.17 20.41 -3.68
CA THR A 70 15.51 19.02 -3.34
C THR A 70 15.01 18.65 -1.94
N SER A 71 15.10 19.55 -0.96
CA SER A 71 14.54 19.33 0.38
C SER A 71 13.01 19.30 0.39
N LEU A 72 12.37 20.09 -0.48
CA LEU A 72 10.92 20.08 -0.67
C LEU A 72 10.44 18.77 -1.32
N LEU A 73 11.14 18.33 -2.36
CA LEU A 73 10.82 17.10 -3.09
C LEU A 73 11.14 15.85 -2.27
N GLY A 74 12.25 15.86 -1.51
CA GLY A 74 12.70 14.71 -0.74
C GLY A 74 12.85 13.46 -1.58
N ASN A 75 12.28 12.34 -1.11
CA ASN A 75 12.19 11.10 -1.87
C ASN A 75 10.81 10.90 -2.54
N PHE A 76 10.07 11.97 -2.83
CA PHE A 76 8.71 11.86 -3.38
C PHE A 76 8.66 11.13 -4.74
N GLU A 77 9.66 11.28 -5.60
CA GLU A 77 9.75 10.53 -6.86
C GLU A 77 9.91 9.02 -6.64
N GLU A 78 10.64 8.63 -5.59
CA GLU A 78 10.75 7.23 -5.16
C GLU A 78 9.37 6.70 -4.72
N VAL A 79 8.61 7.49 -3.96
CA VAL A 79 7.22 7.15 -3.56
C VAL A 79 6.32 6.94 -4.78
N CYS A 80 6.40 7.83 -5.77
CA CYS A 80 5.63 7.69 -7.01
C CYS A 80 5.99 6.40 -7.76
N SER A 81 7.29 6.11 -7.90
CA SER A 81 7.80 4.92 -8.58
C SER A 81 7.40 3.63 -7.86
N PHE A 82 7.52 3.61 -6.53
CA PHE A 82 7.08 2.50 -5.69
C PHE A 82 5.59 2.23 -5.88
N GLN A 83 4.76 3.27 -5.86
CA GLN A 83 3.31 3.15 -6.02
C GLN A 83 2.93 2.53 -7.37
N GLN A 84 3.61 2.93 -8.46
CA GLN A 84 3.41 2.32 -9.78
C GLN A 84 3.80 0.84 -9.78
N THR A 85 4.94 0.52 -9.16
CA THR A 85 5.42 -0.87 -9.03
C THR A 85 4.44 -1.74 -8.24
N LEU A 86 3.89 -1.20 -7.14
CA LEU A 86 2.86 -1.86 -6.33
C LEU A 86 1.61 -2.15 -7.16
N CYS A 87 1.09 -1.15 -7.90
CA CYS A 87 -0.08 -1.32 -8.75
C CYS A 87 0.14 -2.42 -9.81
N GLN A 88 1.31 -2.44 -10.46
CA GLN A 88 1.65 -3.44 -11.48
C GLN A 88 1.72 -4.84 -10.87
N ALA A 89 2.37 -4.98 -9.72
CA ALA A 89 2.52 -6.27 -9.05
C ALA A 89 1.18 -6.82 -8.55
N LEU A 90 0.30 -5.95 -8.02
CA LEU A 90 -1.06 -6.32 -7.65
C LEU A 90 -1.90 -6.71 -8.88
N GLU A 91 -1.76 -5.99 -9.99
CA GLU A 91 -2.51 -6.29 -11.22
C GLU A 91 -2.07 -7.63 -11.81
N GLU A 92 -0.77 -7.93 -11.79
CA GLU A 92 -0.24 -9.23 -12.20
C GLU A 92 -0.78 -10.35 -11.31
N CYS A 93 -0.83 -10.14 -9.98
CA CYS A 93 -1.42 -11.11 -9.06
C CYS A 93 -2.91 -11.37 -9.32
N SER A 94 -3.66 -10.36 -9.78
CA SER A 94 -5.09 -10.46 -10.10
C SER A 94 -5.39 -11.13 -11.44
N LYS A 95 -4.38 -11.40 -12.28
CA LYS A 95 -4.55 -12.10 -13.57
C LYS A 95 -4.60 -13.62 -13.40
N PHE A 96 -4.14 -14.14 -12.28
CA PHE A 96 -4.20 -15.57 -11.98
C PHE A 96 -5.62 -15.98 -11.60
N PRO A 97 -5.97 -17.28 -11.66
CA PRO A 97 -7.25 -17.74 -11.12
C PRO A 97 -7.29 -17.61 -9.59
N GLU A 98 -8.48 -17.46 -9.01
CA GLU A 98 -8.70 -17.15 -7.58
C GLU A 98 -7.98 -18.10 -6.62
N ASN A 99 -7.85 -19.38 -7.01
CA ASN A 99 -7.14 -20.42 -6.27
C ASN A 99 -5.60 -20.25 -6.25
N GLN A 100 -5.05 -19.31 -7.01
CA GLN A 100 -3.63 -19.02 -7.14
C GLN A 100 -3.27 -17.56 -6.81
N HIS A 101 -4.23 -16.73 -6.40
CA HIS A 101 -3.94 -15.35 -6.01
C HIS A 101 -2.99 -15.32 -4.81
N LYS A 102 -1.76 -14.87 -5.03
CA LYS A 102 -0.73 -14.69 -3.99
C LYS A 102 -0.50 -13.22 -3.67
N VAL A 103 -1.57 -12.44 -3.58
CA VAL A 103 -1.53 -11.00 -3.28
C VAL A 103 -0.80 -10.73 -1.96
N GLY A 104 -1.05 -11.53 -0.93
CA GLY A 104 -0.34 -11.41 0.35
C GLY A 104 1.17 -11.64 0.22
N GLY A 105 1.60 -12.60 -0.61
CA GLY A 105 3.02 -12.84 -0.87
C GLY A 105 3.68 -11.68 -1.63
N CYS A 106 2.97 -11.13 -2.62
CA CYS A 106 3.40 -9.93 -3.34
C CYS A 106 3.60 -8.74 -2.40
N LEU A 107 2.61 -8.44 -1.55
CA LEU A 107 2.69 -7.35 -0.58
C LEU A 107 3.82 -7.55 0.43
N LEU A 108 3.99 -8.77 0.96
CA LEU A 108 5.07 -9.09 1.89
C LEU A 108 6.46 -8.89 1.28
N ASN A 109 6.63 -9.17 -0.02
CA ASN A 109 7.90 -8.94 -0.72
C ASN A 109 8.20 -7.43 -0.89
N LEU A 110 7.18 -6.60 -1.07
CA LEU A 110 7.32 -5.15 -1.26
C LEU A 110 7.41 -4.37 0.07
N MET A 111 6.90 -4.94 1.16
CA MET A 111 6.79 -4.29 2.47
C MET A 111 8.11 -3.78 3.07
N PRO A 112 9.25 -4.51 2.99
CA PRO A 112 10.53 -4.00 3.50
C PRO A 112 10.97 -2.71 2.80
N HIS A 113 10.79 -2.66 1.48
CA HIS A 113 11.13 -1.48 0.68
C HIS A 113 10.18 -0.31 0.97
N PHE A 114 8.86 -0.58 1.03
CA PHE A 114 7.86 0.41 1.45
C PHE A 114 8.22 1.05 2.79
N LYS A 115 8.54 0.24 3.80
CA LYS A 115 8.87 0.72 5.14
C LYS A 115 10.08 1.65 5.13
N SER A 116 11.16 1.26 4.44
CA SER A 116 12.37 2.07 4.35
C SER A 116 12.10 3.42 3.68
N MET A 117 11.43 3.40 2.53
CA MET A 117 11.09 4.59 1.76
C MET A 117 10.15 5.53 2.52
N TYR A 118 9.11 4.99 3.17
CA TYR A 118 8.13 5.79 3.89
C TYR A 118 8.73 6.45 5.14
N LEU A 119 9.63 5.75 5.84
CA LEU A 119 10.38 6.34 6.96
C LEU A 119 11.26 7.51 6.50
N ALA A 120 11.93 7.39 5.35
CA ALA A 120 12.72 8.47 4.78
C ALA A 120 11.84 9.68 4.41
N TYR A 121 10.66 9.43 3.83
CA TYR A 121 9.69 10.48 3.49
C TYR A 121 9.22 11.25 4.74
N CYS A 122 8.83 10.53 5.78
CA CYS A 122 8.42 11.13 7.05
C CYS A 122 9.57 11.91 7.72
N ALA A 123 10.80 11.40 7.66
CA ALA A 123 11.96 12.09 8.19
C ALA A 123 12.27 13.41 7.45
N ASN A 124 11.97 13.49 6.15
CA ASN A 124 12.13 14.69 5.34
C ASN A 124 10.98 15.71 5.50
N HIS A 125 9.81 15.28 6.00
CA HIS A 125 8.62 16.12 6.10
C HIS A 125 8.85 17.47 6.82
N PRO A 126 9.58 17.56 7.96
CA PRO A 126 9.86 18.84 8.61
C PRO A 126 10.64 19.82 7.73
N SER A 127 11.60 19.32 6.93
CA SER A 127 12.39 20.13 6.01
C SER A 127 11.53 20.68 4.88
N ALA A 128 10.65 19.86 4.30
CA ALA A 128 9.71 20.28 3.28
C ALA A 128 8.75 21.37 3.80
N VAL A 129 8.22 21.20 5.01
CA VAL A 129 7.36 22.20 5.67
C VAL A 129 8.12 23.51 5.93
N ASN A 130 9.39 23.43 6.35
CA ASN A 130 10.20 24.61 6.55
C ASN A 130 10.36 25.41 5.25
N VAL A 131 10.71 24.75 4.14
CA VAL A 131 10.81 25.41 2.82
C VAL A 131 9.49 26.09 2.45
N LEU A 132 8.35 25.40 2.58
CA LEU A 132 7.04 26.00 2.30
C LEU A 132 6.71 27.20 3.19
N THR A 133 7.16 27.19 4.45
CA THR A 133 6.89 28.26 5.42
C THR A 133 7.74 29.50 5.14
N GLN A 134 8.98 29.33 4.69
CA GLN A 134 9.86 30.46 4.33
C GLN A 134 9.40 31.18 3.06
N HIS A 135 8.62 30.53 2.20
CA HIS A 135 8.13 31.04 0.92
C HIS A 135 6.62 31.33 0.92
N ARG A 136 6.04 31.62 2.08
CA ARG A 136 4.60 31.85 2.29
C ARG A 136 4.15 33.27 1.92
#